data_AF-A0A9D8K087-F1
#
_entry.id   AF-A0A9D8K087-F1
#
_cell.length_a   1.000
_cell.length_b   1.000
_cell.length_c   1.000
_cell.angle_alpha   90.00
_cell.angle_beta   90.00
_cell.angle_gamma   90.00
#
_symmetry.space_group_name_H-M   'P 1'
#
loop_
_entity.id
_entity.type
_entity.pdbx_description
1 polymer ?
#
loop_
_entity_poly.entity_id
_entity_poly.type
_entity_poly.pdbx_seq_one_letter_code
_entity_poly.pdbx_strand_id
1 'polypeptide(L)' 'MSIRGMNQLIGKALISDTARGWALNGKRADLLQQCELDADEVANIMSIKAHTLEEFSAAVHAIYVGRKEELSE' A
#
# COMPACT_ATOMS: atom_id res chain seq x y z
N MET A 1 -6.06 -3.74 -11.60
CA MET A 1 -5.54 -3.56 -10.23
C MET A 1 -6.55 -4.02 -9.20
N SER A 2 -6.05 -4.57 -8.10
CA SER A 2 -6.89 -5.15 -7.05
C SER A 2 -7.04 -4.16 -5.90
N ILE A 3 -8.10 -3.35 -5.91
CA ILE A 3 -8.54 -2.54 -4.74
C ILE A 3 -8.52 -3.36 -3.46
N ARG A 4 -8.82 -4.65 -3.58
CA ARG A 4 -8.84 -5.61 -2.48
C ARG A 4 -7.46 -5.77 -1.83
N GLY A 5 -6.39 -5.85 -2.61
CA GLY A 5 -5.01 -5.96 -2.11
C GLY A 5 -4.58 -4.72 -1.34
N MET A 6 -4.88 -3.53 -1.87
CA MET A 6 -4.59 -2.25 -1.21
C MET A 6 -5.41 -2.07 0.07
N ASN A 7 -6.71 -2.39 0.04
CA ASN A 7 -7.56 -2.33 1.23
C ASN A 7 -7.12 -3.34 2.30
N GLN A 8 -6.66 -4.53 1.91
CA GLN A 8 -6.07 -5.49 2.85
C GLN A 8 -4.81 -4.95 3.50
N LEU A 9 -3.93 -4.33 2.73
CA LEU A 9 -2.70 -3.73 3.21
C LEU A 9 -2.99 -2.67 4.28
N ILE A 10 -3.87 -1.71 3.97
CA ILE A 10 -4.26 -0.64 4.89
C ILE A 10 -4.97 -1.23 6.10
N GLY A 11 -5.92 -2.15 5.89
CA GLY A 11 -6.64 -2.81 6.96
C GLY A 11 -5.71 -3.50 7.96
N LYS A 12 -4.71 -4.26 7.47
CA LYS A 12 -3.68 -4.90 8.31
C LYS A 12 -2.88 -3.87 9.10
N ALA A 13 -2.44 -2.79 8.47
CA ALA A 13 -1.68 -1.73 9.14
C ALA A 13 -2.53 -0.91 10.15
N LEU A 14 -3.84 -0.87 9.96
CA LEU A 14 -4.78 -0.21 10.88
C LEU A 14 -4.97 -1.04 12.15
N ILE A 15 -5.20 -2.35 12.00
CA ILE A 15 -5.58 -3.25 13.12
C ILE A 15 -4.38 -3.84 13.89
N SER A 16 -3.17 -3.79 13.34
CA SER A 16 -1.98 -4.39 13.95
C SER A 16 -0.83 -3.39 14.04
N ASP A 17 -0.37 -3.12 15.26
CA ASP A 17 0.81 -2.28 15.50
C ASP A 17 2.09 -2.89 14.89
N THR A 18 2.18 -4.21 14.81
CA THR A 18 3.28 -4.90 14.14
C THR A 18 3.25 -4.64 12.64
N ALA A 19 2.08 -4.80 11.99
CA ALA A 19 1.93 -4.52 10.57
C ALA A 19 2.16 -3.04 10.24
N ARG A 20 1.71 -2.13 11.12
CA ARG A 20 2.00 -0.70 11.04
C ARG A 20 3.50 -0.44 11.12
N GLY A 21 4.18 -1.07 12.07
CA GLY A 21 5.62 -1.03 12.19
C GLY A 21 6.32 -1.55 10.93
N TRP A 22 5.82 -2.60 10.30
CA TRP A 22 6.37 -3.12 9.04
C TRP A 22 6.12 -2.18 7.86
N ALA A 23 4.94 -1.57 7.80
CA ALA A 23 4.56 -0.58 6.81
C ALA A 23 5.40 0.70 6.89
N LEU A 24 6.02 1.01 8.03
CA LEU A 24 6.83 2.23 8.20
C LEU A 24 8.34 1.96 8.29
N ASN A 25 8.77 0.83 8.86
CA ASN A 25 10.18 0.53 9.14
C ASN A 25 10.86 -0.38 8.12
N GLY A 26 10.46 -0.32 6.85
CA GLY A 26 11.17 -1.01 5.75
C GLY A 26 10.90 -2.51 5.60
N LYS A 27 10.00 -3.10 6.41
CA LYS A 27 9.52 -4.49 6.24
C LYS A 27 8.24 -4.58 5.40
N ARG A 28 8.06 -3.63 4.47
CA ARG A 28 6.89 -3.59 3.58
C ARG A 28 6.80 -4.84 2.71
N ALA A 29 7.93 -5.38 2.25
CA ALA A 29 7.96 -6.58 1.40
C ALA A 29 7.24 -7.78 2.05
N ASP A 30 7.47 -8.03 3.34
CA ASP A 30 6.83 -9.12 4.09
C ASP A 30 5.31 -8.92 4.25
N LEU A 31 4.88 -7.65 4.35
CA LEU A 31 3.48 -7.27 4.43
C LEU A 31 2.79 -7.41 3.07
N LEU A 32 3.48 -7.03 2.00
CA LEU A 32 2.98 -7.07 0.62
C LEU A 32 2.86 -8.49 0.09
N GLN A 33 3.72 -9.42 0.51
CA GLN A 33 3.58 -10.85 0.19
C GLN A 33 2.26 -11.47 0.67
N GLN A 34 1.61 -10.87 1.67
CA GLN A 34 0.33 -11.32 2.21
C GLN A 34 -0.88 -10.65 1.53
N CYS A 35 -0.64 -9.77 0.55
CA CYS A 35 -1.66 -9.03 -0.15
C CYS A 35 -1.69 -9.47 -1.62
N GLU A 36 -2.89 -9.53 -2.20
CA GLU A 36 -3.05 -9.81 -3.64
C GLU A 36 -2.74 -8.54 -4.45
N LEU A 37 -1.45 -8.29 -4.69
CA LEU A 37 -0.94 -7.14 -5.44
C LEU A 37 -0.11 -7.59 -6.64
N ASP A 38 -0.18 -6.84 -7.73
CA ASP A 38 0.67 -7.04 -8.91
C ASP A 38 2.07 -6.43 -8.72
N ALA A 39 3.00 -6.77 -9.63
CA ALA A 39 4.40 -6.35 -9.53
C ALA A 39 4.57 -4.82 -9.54
N ASP A 40 3.72 -4.10 -10.29
CA ASP A 40 3.78 -2.64 -10.38
C ASP A 40 3.22 -2.00 -9.10
N GLU A 41 2.12 -2.54 -8.56
CA GLU A 41 1.54 -2.12 -7.28
C GLU A 41 2.57 -2.28 -6.16
N VAL A 42 3.26 -3.43 -6.12
CA VAL A 42 4.34 -3.69 -5.16
C VAL A 42 5.46 -2.67 -5.32
N ALA A 43 5.92 -2.41 -6.55
CA ALA A 43 6.98 -1.43 -6.80
C ALA A 43 6.57 -0.01 -6.37
N ASN A 44 5.35 0.40 -6.71
CA ASN A 44 4.80 1.70 -6.34
C ASN A 44 4.69 1.85 -4.81
N ILE A 45 4.17 0.84 -4.11
CA ILE A 45 4.03 0.87 -2.65
C ILE A 45 5.40 0.85 -1.95
N MET A 46 6.37 0.10 -2.48
CA MET A 46 7.74 0.07 -1.96
C MET A 46 8.45 1.42 -2.10
N SER A 47 8.09 2.23 -3.10
CA SER A 47 8.65 3.56 -3.31
C SER A 47 8.10 4.64 -2.35
N ILE A 48 7.00 4.36 -1.64
CA ILE A 48 6.36 5.32 -0.72
C ILE A 48 7.32 5.66 0.42
N LYS A 49 7.58 6.96 0.60
CA LYS A 49 8.26 7.50 1.77
C LYS A 49 7.20 8.12 2.69
N ALA A 50 6.88 7.40 3.75
CA ALA A 50 5.92 7.81 4.77
C ALA A 50 6.49 7.51 6.16
N HIS A 51 6.31 8.46 7.07
CA HIS A 51 6.71 8.35 8.47
C HIS A 51 5.51 8.09 9.39
N THR A 52 4.30 8.33 8.88
CA THR A 52 3.05 8.07 9.59
C THR A 52 2.14 7.14 8.79
N LEU A 53 1.19 6.49 9.48
CA LEU A 53 0.20 5.64 8.82
C LEU A 53 -0.74 6.45 7.90
N GLU A 54 -1.04 7.70 8.27
CA GLU A 54 -1.88 8.59 7.46
C GLU A 54 -1.19 8.95 6.14
N GLU A 55 0.09 9.32 6.18
CA GLU A 55 0.90 9.57 4.97
C GLU A 55 0.96 8.34 4.08
N PHE A 56 1.18 7.16 4.69
CA PHE A 56 1.23 5.90 3.96
C PHE A 56 -0.11 5.59 3.30
N SER A 57 -1.21 5.74 4.04
CA SER A 57 -2.56 5.50 3.54
C SER A 57 -2.93 6.46 2.40
N ALA A 58 -2.58 7.74 2.54
CA ALA A 58 -2.82 8.74 1.50
C ALA A 58 -2.03 8.43 0.22
N ALA A 59 -0.76 8.02 0.35
CA ALA A 59 0.07 7.66 -0.80
C ALA A 59 -0.44 6.41 -1.53
N VAL A 60 -0.86 5.37 -0.79
CA VAL A 60 -1.50 4.18 -1.39
C VAL A 60 -2.78 4.56 -2.13
N HIS A 61 -3.62 5.42 -1.54
CA HIS A 61 -4.83 5.90 -2.20
C HIS A 61 -4.53 6.74 -3.45
N ALA A 62 -3.48 7.57 -3.43
CA ALA A 62 -3.07 8.37 -4.59
C ALA A 62 -2.61 7.48 -5.77
N ILE A 63 -1.87 6.40 -5.51
CA ILE A 63 -1.47 5.42 -6.53
C ILE A 63 -2.72 4.79 -7.19
N TYR A 64 -3.72 4.44 -6.38
CA TYR A 64 -4.97 3.90 -6.88
C TYR A 64 -5.75 4.90 -7.75
N VAL A 65 -5.87 6.15 -7.29
CA VAL A 65 -6.61 7.19 -8.02
C VAL A 65 -5.92 7.57 -9.33
N GLY A 66 -4.61 7.81 -9.31
CA GLY A 66 -3.86 8.22 -10.51
C GLY A 66 -3.92 7.19 -11.64
N ARG A 67 -3.90 5.89 -11.32
CA ARG A 67 -4.04 4.82 -12.31
C ARG A 67 -5.46 4.60 -12.81
N LYS A 68 -6.48 5.00 -12.04
CA LYS A 68 -7.87 4.98 -12.50
C LYS A 68 -8.10 6.04 -13.59
N GLU A 69 -7.39 7.16 -13.52
CA GLU A 69 -7.40 8.19 -14.57
C GLU A 69 -6.73 7.67 -15.85
N GLU A 70 -5.56 7.02 -15.75
CA GLU A 70 -4.87 6.39 -16.90
C GLU A 70 -5.69 5.29 -17.62
N LEU A 71 -6.58 4.60 -16.90
CA LEU A 71 -7.46 3.56 -17.45
C LEU A 71 -8.78 4.11 -18.03
N SER A 72 -9.07 5.40 -17.84
CA SER A 72 -10.29 6.05 -18.34
C SER A 72 -10.05 6.88 -19.63
N GLU A 73 -8.82 6.92 -20.12
CA GLU A 73 -8.42 7.45 -21.44
C GLU A 73 -8.28 6.31 -22.47
#